data_AF-A0A815ABL3-F1
#
_entry.id   AF-A0A815ABL3-F1
#
_cell.length_a   1.000
_cell.length_b   1.000
_cell.length_c   1.000
_cell.angle_alpha   90.00
_cell.angle_beta   90.00
_cell.angle_gamma   90.00
#
_symmetry.space_group_name_H-M   'P 1'
#
loop_
_entity.id
_entity.type
_entity.pdbx_description
1 polymer ?
#
loop_
_entity_poly.entity_id
_entity_poly.type
_entity_poly.pdbx_seq_one_letter_code
_entity_poly.pdbx_strand_id
1 'polypeptide(L)'
;MSNSHNAAGVERLKADIQHEEEIKSTLEQSCQELQSTAVELEKRLKMIDEESNEWKTRFENQEEINRHLTRQIVLLDKNIQQAKEELKGAKTRALKVNPNEVGPEALLSVENEKKSLLSQLRDFEWRLEQENKAYHKANDERKLLTNEITDVRNAISVIKERSHAADYNKTDRSGHVSYREPIDNNPMDKRLDPKKGPISRNAAPRSLPRLDK
;
A
#
# COMPACT_ATOMS: atom_id res chain seq x y z
N MET A 1 59.14 11.28 -61.38
CA MET A 1 58.95 11.49 -59.92
C MET A 1 57.62 12.15 -59.56
N SER A 2 56.92 12.82 -60.49
CA SER A 2 55.65 13.51 -60.21
C SER A 2 54.44 12.61 -59.88
N ASN A 3 54.43 11.34 -60.29
CA ASN A 3 53.30 10.43 -60.06
C ASN A 3 53.19 9.92 -58.61
N SER A 4 54.33 9.80 -57.92
CA SER A 4 54.38 9.35 -56.52
C SER A 4 53.94 10.45 -55.54
N HIS A 5 54.24 11.71 -55.85
CA HIS A 5 53.82 12.86 -55.03
C HIS A 5 52.30 13.07 -55.09
N ASN A 6 51.68 12.83 -56.26
CA ASN A 6 50.23 12.93 -56.43
C ASN A 6 49.49 11.77 -55.74
N ALA A 7 50.04 10.54 -55.82
CA ALA A 7 49.49 9.40 -55.10
C ALA A 7 49.54 9.57 -53.57
N ALA A 8 50.63 10.13 -53.02
CA ALA A 8 50.73 10.43 -51.59
C ALA A 8 49.74 11.53 -51.14
N GLY A 9 49.47 12.53 -51.99
CA GLY A 9 48.44 13.53 -51.74
C GLY A 9 47.03 12.94 -51.73
N VAL A 10 46.73 12.01 -52.65
CA VAL A 10 45.44 11.31 -52.72
C VAL A 10 45.22 10.41 -51.50
N GLU A 11 46.24 9.66 -51.06
CA GLU A 11 46.12 8.82 -49.86
C GLU A 11 45.94 9.64 -48.58
N ARG A 12 46.60 10.81 -48.48
CA ARG A 12 46.37 11.74 -47.37
C ARG A 12 44.94 12.28 -47.34
N LEU A 13 44.40 12.70 -48.49
CA LEU A 13 43.02 13.16 -48.59
C LEU A 13 42.00 12.07 -48.22
N LYS A 14 42.26 10.81 -48.59
CA LYS A 14 41.40 9.69 -48.17
C LYS A 14 41.42 9.47 -46.66
N ALA A 15 42.60 9.55 -46.04
CA ALA A 15 42.73 9.43 -44.59
C ALA A 15 42.01 10.57 -43.86
N ASP A 16 42.13 11.81 -44.38
CA ASP A 16 41.43 12.97 -43.82
C ASP A 16 39.90 12.82 -43.93
N ILE A 17 39.39 12.36 -45.09
CA ILE A 17 37.95 12.08 -45.28
C ILE A 17 37.46 11.00 -44.30
N GLN A 18 38.20 9.89 -44.16
CA GLN A 18 37.83 8.82 -43.25
C GLN A 18 37.76 9.32 -41.79
N HIS A 19 38.73 10.15 -41.39
CA HIS A 19 38.72 10.75 -40.06
C HIS A 19 37.53 11.70 -39.84
N GLU A 20 37.19 12.52 -40.84
CA GLU A 20 36.00 13.38 -40.80
C GLU A 20 34.71 12.56 -40.71
N GLU A 21 34.60 11.43 -41.40
CA GLU A 21 33.46 10.51 -41.31
C GLU A 21 33.33 9.90 -39.90
N GLU A 22 34.45 9.51 -39.28
CA GLU A 22 34.48 9.00 -37.90
C GLU A 22 34.06 10.07 -36.89
N ILE A 23 34.57 11.31 -37.02
CA ILE A 23 34.16 12.44 -36.18
C ILE A 23 32.67 12.74 -36.35
N LYS A 24 32.17 12.72 -37.59
CA LYS A 24 30.75 12.96 -37.86
C LYS A 24 29.88 11.87 -37.22
N SER A 25 30.25 10.60 -37.36
CA SER A 25 29.54 9.48 -36.75
C SER A 25 29.49 9.58 -35.22
N THR A 26 30.62 9.93 -34.58
CA THR A 26 30.68 10.12 -33.12
C THR A 26 29.83 11.32 -32.66
N LEU A 27 29.83 12.41 -33.42
CA LEU A 27 28.99 13.58 -33.12
C LEU A 27 27.49 13.25 -33.28
N GLU A 28 27.11 12.50 -34.31
CA GLU A 28 25.73 12.05 -34.52
C GLU A 28 25.25 11.16 -33.37
N GLN A 29 26.08 10.24 -32.89
CA GLN A 29 25.79 9.42 -31.71
C GLN A 29 25.58 10.29 -30.45
N SER A 30 26.48 11.25 -30.21
CA SER A 30 26.34 12.18 -29.08
C SER A 30 25.08 13.05 -29.17
N CYS A 31 24.74 13.53 -30.36
CA CYS A 31 23.49 14.28 -30.59
C CYS A 31 22.25 13.42 -30.31
N GLN A 32 22.25 12.15 -30.71
CA GLN A 32 21.15 11.22 -30.42
C GLN A 32 21.03 10.92 -28.93
N GLU A 33 22.15 10.70 -28.24
CA GLU A 33 22.18 10.54 -26.79
C GLU A 33 21.64 11.77 -26.08
N LEU A 34 22.08 12.97 -26.46
CA LEU A 34 21.59 14.22 -25.91
C LEU A 34 20.09 14.40 -26.14
N GLN A 35 19.58 14.10 -27.34
CA GLN A 35 18.14 14.12 -27.62
C GLN A 35 17.37 13.13 -26.74
N SER A 36 17.90 11.92 -26.56
CA SER A 36 17.30 10.92 -25.67
C SER A 36 17.25 11.41 -24.22
N THR A 37 18.36 11.97 -23.71
CA THR A 37 18.41 12.53 -22.36
C THR A 37 17.46 13.72 -22.19
N ALA A 38 17.33 14.59 -23.19
CA ALA A 38 16.39 15.71 -23.14
C ALA A 38 14.95 15.21 -23.03
N VAL A 39 14.56 14.21 -23.85
CA VAL A 39 13.23 13.60 -23.78
C VAL A 39 12.98 12.93 -22.42
N GLU A 40 13.98 12.27 -21.84
CA GLU A 40 13.85 11.65 -20.51
C GLU A 40 13.67 12.71 -19.41
N LEU A 41 14.43 13.80 -19.47
CA LEU A 41 14.32 14.91 -18.53
C LEU A 41 12.96 15.61 -18.63
N GLU A 42 12.45 15.84 -19.84
CA GLU A 42 11.11 16.40 -20.06
C GLU A 42 10.01 15.51 -19.48
N LYS A 43 10.14 14.18 -19.58
CA LYS A 43 9.20 13.23 -18.95
C LYS A 43 9.27 13.32 -17.43
N ARG A 44 10.48 13.32 -16.85
CA ARG A 44 10.67 13.44 -15.40
C ARG A 44 10.08 14.74 -14.85
N LEU A 45 10.24 15.84 -15.58
CA LEU A 45 9.68 17.14 -15.20
C LEU A 45 8.15 17.10 -15.14
N LYS A 46 7.49 16.51 -16.13
CA LYS A 46 6.02 16.33 -16.12
C LYS A 46 5.54 15.49 -14.95
N MET A 47 6.24 14.40 -14.63
CA MET A 47 5.91 13.56 -13.48
C MET A 47 6.01 14.32 -12.15
N ILE A 48 7.03 15.18 -12.00
CA ILE A 48 7.19 16.02 -10.80
C ILE A 48 6.02 17.00 -10.66
N ASP A 49 5.58 17.62 -11.76
CA ASP A 49 4.41 18.52 -11.74
C ASP A 49 3.12 17.78 -11.33
N GLU A 50 2.94 16.55 -11.81
CA GLU A 50 1.80 15.70 -11.46
C GLU A 50 1.84 15.25 -9.99
N GLU A 51 2.98 14.74 -9.51
CA GLU A 51 3.18 14.39 -8.10
C GLU A 51 2.98 15.59 -7.20
N SER A 52 3.45 16.78 -7.61
CA SER A 52 3.26 18.03 -6.89
C SER A 52 1.77 18.41 -6.72
N ASN A 53 0.91 18.00 -7.65
CA ASN A 53 -0.52 18.22 -7.54
C ASN A 53 -1.21 17.18 -6.65
N GLU A 54 -0.66 15.96 -6.58
CA GLU A 54 -1.23 14.88 -5.79
C GLU A 54 -1.09 15.11 -4.28
N TRP A 55 0.10 15.48 -3.78
CA TRP A 55 0.29 15.73 -2.33
C TRP A 55 -0.56 16.90 -1.85
N LYS A 56 -0.70 17.95 -2.67
CA LYS A 56 -1.55 19.10 -2.38
C LYS A 56 -3.02 18.69 -2.27
N THR A 57 -3.53 17.94 -3.25
CA THR A 57 -4.90 17.43 -3.24
C THR A 57 -5.16 16.53 -2.03
N ARG A 58 -4.20 15.65 -1.69
CA ARG A 58 -4.30 14.79 -0.48
C ARG A 58 -4.32 15.61 0.80
N PHE A 59 -3.46 16.62 0.90
CA PHE A 59 -3.41 17.51 2.04
C PHE A 59 -4.72 18.28 2.23
N GLU A 60 -5.24 18.88 1.16
CA GLU A 60 -6.50 19.63 1.17
C GLU A 60 -7.69 18.75 1.59
N ASN A 61 -7.79 17.53 1.03
CA ASN A 61 -8.82 16.56 1.42
C ASN A 61 -8.66 16.14 2.90
N GLN A 62 -7.44 15.89 3.36
CA GLN A 62 -7.19 15.50 4.75
C GLN A 62 -7.57 16.62 5.73
N GLU A 63 -7.23 17.87 5.40
CA GLU A 63 -7.65 19.02 6.17
C GLU A 63 -9.18 19.14 6.23
N GLU A 64 -9.87 18.92 5.12
CA GLU A 64 -11.33 18.95 5.09
C GLU A 64 -11.94 17.87 5.99
N ILE A 65 -11.47 16.63 5.88
CA ILE A 65 -11.89 15.52 6.73
C ILE A 65 -11.63 15.86 8.21
N ASN A 66 -10.45 16.40 8.54
CA ASN A 66 -10.11 16.81 9.90
C ASN A 66 -11.09 17.88 10.41
N ARG A 67 -11.39 18.91 9.60
CA ARG A 67 -12.39 19.95 9.96
C ARG A 67 -13.77 19.35 10.20
N HIS A 68 -14.17 18.34 9.44
CA HIS A 68 -15.44 17.63 9.67
C HIS A 68 -15.42 16.84 10.98
N LEU A 69 -14.35 16.09 11.25
CA LEU A 69 -14.20 15.31 12.49
C LEU A 69 -14.18 16.22 13.72
N THR A 70 -13.45 17.34 13.69
CA THR A 70 -13.43 18.31 14.80
C THR A 70 -14.83 18.86 15.09
N ARG A 71 -15.60 19.20 14.05
CA ARG A 71 -16.99 19.64 14.21
C ARG A 71 -17.87 18.55 14.83
N GLN A 72 -17.71 17.30 14.40
CA GLN A 72 -18.45 16.17 14.97
C GLN A 72 -18.10 15.93 16.44
N ILE A 73 -16.82 16.03 16.82
CA ILE A 73 -16.38 15.89 18.21
C ILE A 73 -17.07 16.94 19.09
N VAL A 74 -17.09 18.21 18.67
CA VAL A 74 -17.74 19.28 19.44
C VAL A 74 -19.24 19.03 19.58
N LEU A 75 -19.91 18.59 18.51
CA LEU A 75 -21.34 18.27 18.55
C LEU A 75 -21.64 17.11 19.50
N LEU A 76 -20.86 16.04 19.43
CA LEU A 76 -21.01 14.87 20.30
C LEU A 76 -20.75 15.22 21.76
N ASP A 77 -19.73 16.02 22.05
CA ASP A 77 -19.46 16.46 23.42
C ASP A 77 -20.62 17.29 23.97
N LYS A 78 -21.17 18.22 23.18
CA LYS A 78 -22.38 18.97 23.54
C LYS A 78 -23.57 18.05 23.82
N ASN A 79 -23.82 17.04 22.98
CA ASN A 79 -24.91 16.10 23.17
C ASN A 79 -24.72 15.26 24.44
N ILE A 80 -23.49 14.84 24.74
CA ILE A 80 -23.16 14.10 25.96
C ILE A 80 -23.38 14.99 27.20
N GLN A 81 -22.96 16.26 27.15
CA GLN A 81 -23.18 17.20 28.25
C GLN A 81 -24.67 17.42 28.49
N GLN A 82 -25.45 17.64 27.43
CA GLN A 82 -26.90 17.80 27.53
C GLN A 82 -27.58 16.55 28.12
N ALA A 83 -27.25 15.35 27.63
CA ALA A 83 -27.81 14.10 28.17
C ALA A 83 -27.45 13.90 29.65
N LYS A 84 -26.24 14.29 30.07
CA LYS A 84 -25.82 14.25 31.49
C LYS A 84 -26.62 15.22 32.35
N GLU A 85 -26.90 16.42 31.86
CA GLU A 85 -27.74 17.42 32.55
C GLU A 85 -29.18 16.96 32.67
N GLU A 86 -29.76 16.43 31.59
CA GLU A 86 -31.10 15.83 31.57
C GLU A 86 -31.22 14.69 32.57
N LEU A 87 -30.22 13.80 32.64
CA LEU A 87 -30.18 12.69 33.60
C LEU A 87 -30.08 13.20 35.05
N LYS A 88 -29.25 14.22 35.32
CA LYS A 88 -29.18 14.85 36.65
C LYS A 88 -30.53 15.48 37.03
N GLY A 89 -31.18 16.15 36.09
CA GLY A 89 -32.52 16.73 36.26
C GLY A 89 -33.62 15.69 36.47
N ALA A 90 -33.55 14.55 35.78
CA ALA A 90 -34.46 13.42 35.98
C ALA A 90 -34.24 12.78 37.35
N LYS A 91 -32.99 12.55 37.77
CA LYS A 91 -32.66 11.96 39.08
C LYS A 91 -33.10 12.85 40.24
N THR A 92 -32.89 14.16 40.14
CA THR A 92 -33.34 15.13 41.16
C THR A 92 -34.86 15.23 41.23
N ARG A 93 -35.57 15.13 40.10
CA ARG A 93 -37.04 15.02 40.07
C ARG A 93 -37.51 13.72 40.72
N ALA A 94 -36.95 12.57 40.34
CA ALA A 94 -37.31 11.27 40.91
C ALA A 94 -37.14 11.21 42.44
N LEU A 95 -36.11 11.85 43.00
CA LEU A 95 -35.91 11.93 44.45
C LEU A 95 -36.92 12.84 45.17
N LYS A 96 -37.61 13.73 44.44
CA LYS A 96 -38.62 14.65 44.98
C LYS A 96 -40.05 14.17 44.80
N VAL A 97 -40.27 13.09 44.04
CA VAL A 97 -41.61 12.54 43.84
C VAL A 97 -42.04 11.78 45.09
N ASN A 98 -43.07 12.28 45.77
CA ASN A 98 -43.77 11.50 46.80
C ASN A 98 -44.45 10.29 46.13
N PRO A 99 -44.21 9.05 46.58
CA PRO A 99 -44.82 7.85 46.01
C PRO A 99 -46.36 7.88 46.03
N ASN A 100 -46.94 8.66 46.94
CA ASN A 100 -48.39 8.79 47.12
C ASN A 100 -49.03 9.91 46.26
N GLU A 101 -48.25 10.68 45.49
CA GLU A 101 -48.73 11.80 44.65
C GLU A 101 -48.63 11.51 43.14
N VAL A 102 -48.24 10.31 42.72
CA VAL A 102 -48.20 9.93 41.31
C VAL A 102 -49.62 9.76 40.79
N GLY A 103 -50.17 10.83 40.20
CA GLY A 103 -51.49 10.81 39.57
C GLY A 103 -51.55 9.87 38.35
N PRO A 104 -52.75 9.39 37.99
CA PRO A 104 -52.94 8.45 36.88
C PRO A 104 -52.40 8.95 35.53
N GLU A 105 -52.36 10.26 35.30
CA GLU A 105 -51.79 10.86 34.06
C GLU A 105 -50.27 10.66 33.96
N ALA A 106 -49.54 10.80 35.06
CA ALA A 106 -48.09 10.56 35.08
C ALA A 106 -47.77 9.08 34.82
N LEU A 107 -48.62 8.19 35.34
CA LEU A 107 -48.51 6.74 35.13
C LEU A 107 -48.75 6.38 33.66
N LEU A 108 -49.76 6.98 33.03
CA LEU A 108 -50.06 6.82 31.61
C LEU A 108 -48.91 7.32 30.71
N SER A 109 -48.31 8.47 31.06
CA SER A 109 -47.16 9.03 30.34
C SER A 109 -45.96 8.06 30.38
N VAL A 110 -45.65 7.51 31.55
CA VAL A 110 -44.56 6.53 31.71
C VAL A 110 -44.87 5.23 30.95
N GLU A 111 -46.12 4.77 30.93
CA GLU A 111 -46.52 3.60 30.13
C GLU A 111 -46.37 3.83 28.63
N ASN A 112 -46.71 5.02 28.14
CA ASN A 112 -46.52 5.38 26.74
C ASN A 112 -45.03 5.48 26.37
N GLU A 113 -44.22 6.07 27.24
CA GLU A 113 -42.77 6.13 27.06
C GLU A 113 -42.14 4.73 27.05
N LYS A 114 -42.56 3.85 27.98
CA LYS A 114 -42.17 2.43 27.99
C LYS A 114 -42.52 1.73 26.67
N LYS A 115 -43.72 1.92 26.14
CA LYS A 115 -44.14 1.34 24.84
C LYS A 115 -43.28 1.87 23.70
N SER A 116 -42.99 3.17 23.68
CA SER A 116 -42.12 3.78 22.67
C SER A 116 -40.70 3.21 22.72
N LEU A 117 -40.10 3.13 23.91
CA LEU A 117 -38.76 2.57 24.11
C LEU A 117 -38.69 1.09 23.71
N LEU A 118 -39.72 0.30 24.02
CA LEU A 118 -39.80 -1.10 23.59
C LEU A 118 -39.88 -1.23 22.06
N SER A 119 -40.59 -0.33 21.38
CA SER A 119 -40.62 -0.30 19.92
C SER A 119 -39.24 0.02 19.35
N GLN A 120 -38.57 1.05 19.87
CA GLN A 120 -37.23 1.43 19.43
C GLN A 120 -36.21 0.30 19.67
N LEU A 121 -36.30 -0.38 20.81
CA LEU A 121 -35.45 -1.54 21.09
C LEU A 121 -35.62 -2.62 20.03
N ARG A 122 -36.87 -2.93 19.64
CA ARG A 122 -37.16 -3.92 18.61
C ARG A 122 -36.64 -3.51 17.23
N ASP A 123 -36.70 -2.21 16.91
CA ASP A 123 -36.13 -1.68 15.66
C ASP A 123 -34.60 -1.81 15.64
N PHE A 124 -33.93 -1.54 16.77
CA PHE A 124 -32.48 -1.73 16.88
C PHE A 124 -32.07 -3.19 16.82
N GLU A 125 -32.80 -4.08 17.48
CA GLU A 125 -32.60 -5.53 17.39
C GLU A 125 -32.71 -6.01 15.93
N TRP A 126 -33.73 -5.54 15.20
CA TRP A 126 -33.90 -5.88 13.79
C TRP A 126 -32.76 -5.35 12.92
N ARG A 127 -32.32 -4.11 13.13
CA ARG A 127 -31.18 -3.52 12.38
C ARG A 127 -29.89 -4.27 12.64
N LEU A 128 -29.61 -4.63 13.89
CA LEU A 128 -28.44 -5.44 14.27
C LEU A 128 -28.48 -6.81 13.58
N GLU A 129 -29.64 -7.45 13.54
CA GLU A 129 -29.81 -8.74 12.85
C GLU A 129 -29.52 -8.63 11.34
N GLN A 130 -29.96 -7.55 10.69
CA GLN A 130 -29.65 -7.30 9.28
C GLN A 130 -28.16 -7.03 9.05
N GLU A 131 -27.54 -6.21 9.90
CA GLU A 131 -26.10 -5.93 9.82
C GLU A 131 -25.28 -7.22 10.01
N ASN A 132 -25.67 -8.07 10.96
CA ASN A 132 -25.00 -9.34 11.20
C ASN A 132 -25.11 -10.29 9.99
N LYS A 133 -26.28 -10.35 9.33
CA LYS A 133 -26.45 -11.10 8.07
C LYS A 133 -25.56 -10.57 6.95
N ALA A 134 -25.52 -9.25 6.78
CA ALA A 134 -24.67 -8.61 5.77
C ALA A 134 -23.18 -8.87 6.04
N TYR A 135 -22.77 -8.79 7.31
CA TYR A 135 -21.41 -9.10 7.74
C TYR A 135 -21.04 -10.55 7.44
N HIS A 136 -21.89 -11.52 7.80
CA HIS A 136 -21.64 -12.93 7.52
C HIS A 136 -21.51 -13.19 6.02
N LYS A 137 -22.39 -12.63 5.20
CA LYS A 137 -22.31 -12.73 3.73
C LYS A 137 -20.97 -12.21 3.20
N ALA A 138 -20.60 -10.98 3.57
CA ALA A 138 -19.34 -10.37 3.13
C ALA A 138 -18.11 -11.15 3.64
N ASN A 139 -18.16 -11.69 4.85
CA ASN A 139 -17.07 -12.48 5.41
C ASN A 139 -16.93 -13.84 4.71
N ASP A 140 -18.02 -14.48 4.30
CA ASP A 140 -17.97 -15.73 3.56
C ASP A 140 -17.47 -15.51 2.12
N GLU A 141 -17.86 -14.42 1.46
CA GLU A 141 -17.28 -13.98 0.18
C GLU A 141 -15.76 -13.74 0.31
N ARG A 142 -15.33 -13.05 1.38
CA ARG A 142 -13.90 -12.83 1.65
C ARG A 142 -13.14 -14.15 1.84
N LYS A 143 -13.70 -15.12 2.56
CA LYS A 143 -13.08 -16.45 2.73
C LYS A 143 -12.95 -17.17 1.39
N LEU A 144 -13.98 -17.10 0.55
CA LEU A 144 -13.97 -17.71 -0.79
C LEU A 144 -12.84 -17.13 -1.64
N LEU A 145 -12.74 -15.80 -1.73
CA LEU A 145 -11.64 -15.13 -2.43
C LEU A 145 -10.26 -15.48 -1.84
N THR A 146 -10.17 -15.61 -0.51
CA THR A 146 -8.92 -16.01 0.16
C THR A 146 -8.50 -17.42 -0.26
N ASN A 147 -9.45 -18.35 -0.37
CA ASN A 147 -9.20 -19.71 -0.84
C ASN A 147 -8.76 -19.70 -2.31
N GLU A 148 -9.46 -18.98 -3.19
CA GLU A 148 -9.08 -18.84 -4.60
C GLU A 148 -7.66 -18.28 -4.78
N ILE A 149 -7.31 -17.23 -4.02
CA ILE A 149 -5.95 -16.68 -4.02
C ILE A 149 -4.92 -17.73 -3.59
N THR A 150 -5.27 -18.57 -2.61
CA THR A 150 -4.40 -19.64 -2.12
C THR A 150 -4.21 -20.71 -3.20
N ASP A 151 -5.29 -21.11 -3.88
CA ASP A 151 -5.26 -22.08 -4.97
C ASP A 151 -4.42 -21.57 -6.15
N VAL A 152 -4.60 -20.31 -6.55
CA VAL A 152 -3.80 -19.67 -7.59
C VAL A 152 -2.33 -19.58 -7.19
N ARG A 153 -2.02 -19.23 -5.94
CA ARG A 153 -0.63 -19.23 -5.43
C ARG A 153 0.00 -20.61 -5.50
N ASN A 154 -0.74 -21.64 -5.12
CA ASN A 154 -0.26 -23.03 -5.18
C ASN A 154 -0.03 -23.45 -6.64
N ALA A 155 -0.95 -23.12 -7.56
CA ALA A 155 -0.79 -23.39 -8.99
C ALA A 155 0.46 -22.69 -9.56
N ILE A 156 0.70 -21.43 -9.19
CA ILE A 156 1.90 -20.69 -9.57
C ILE A 156 3.17 -21.36 -9.02
N SER A 157 3.17 -21.82 -7.77
CA SER A 157 4.31 -22.55 -7.18
C SER A 157 4.63 -23.81 -7.98
N VAL A 158 3.62 -24.61 -8.31
CA VAL A 158 3.78 -25.84 -9.11
C VAL A 158 4.30 -25.53 -10.52
N ILE A 159 3.78 -24.49 -11.18
CA ILE A 159 4.27 -24.06 -12.50
C ILE A 159 5.74 -23.62 -12.41
N LYS A 160 6.10 -22.85 -11.38
CA LYS A 160 7.47 -22.38 -11.14
C LYS A 160 8.42 -23.56 -10.91
N GLU A 161 8.04 -24.52 -10.08
CA GLU A 161 8.80 -25.75 -9.83
C GLU A 161 8.99 -26.58 -11.10
N ARG A 162 7.94 -26.75 -11.93
CA ARG A 162 8.02 -27.43 -13.22
C ARG A 162 8.92 -26.69 -14.21
N SER A 163 8.87 -25.36 -14.25
CA SER A 163 9.75 -24.56 -15.13
C SER A 163 11.23 -24.69 -14.74
N HIS A 164 11.54 -24.64 -13.43
CA HIS A 164 12.89 -24.88 -12.93
C HIS A 164 13.38 -26.31 -13.24
N ALA A 165 12.50 -27.33 -13.14
CA ALA A 165 12.84 -28.70 -13.51
C ALA A 165 13.04 -28.88 -15.03
N ALA A 166 12.33 -28.13 -15.87
CA ALA A 166 12.50 -28.17 -17.33
C ALA A 166 13.80 -27.48 -17.79
N ASP A 167 14.21 -26.40 -17.13
CA ASP A 167 15.49 -25.72 -17.41
C ASP A 167 16.69 -26.57 -16.97
N TYR A 168 16.59 -27.28 -15.83
CA TYR A 168 17.64 -28.20 -15.35
C TYR A 168 17.88 -29.39 -16.31
N ASN A 169 16.84 -29.84 -17.02
CA ASN A 169 16.94 -30.91 -18.01
C ASN A 169 17.46 -30.44 -19.39
N LYS A 170 17.47 -29.13 -19.68
CA LYS A 170 18.06 -28.57 -20.91
C LYS A 170 19.58 -28.38 -20.76
N THR A 171 20.07 -28.11 -19.57
CA THR A 171 21.51 -27.93 -19.31
C THR A 171 22.31 -29.24 -19.31
N ASP A 172 21.67 -30.40 -19.15
CA ASP A 172 22.33 -31.72 -19.13
C ASP A 172 22.46 -32.39 -20.52
N ARG A 173 21.95 -31.75 -21.60
CA ARG A 173 22.06 -32.26 -22.98
C ARG A 173 23.04 -31.50 -23.88
N SER A 174 23.77 -30.54 -23.34
CA SER A 174 24.91 -29.93 -24.02
C SER A 174 26.17 -30.17 -23.18
N GLY A 175 26.76 -31.35 -23.37
CA GLY A 175 28.11 -31.63 -22.89
C GLY A 175 29.09 -30.68 -23.58
N HIS A 176 29.35 -29.53 -22.96
CA HIS A 176 30.54 -28.74 -23.26
C HIS A 176 31.13 -28.23 -21.95
N VAL A 177 32.19 -28.93 -21.53
CA VAL A 177 33.09 -28.52 -20.47
C VAL A 177 33.75 -27.21 -20.92
N SER A 178 33.33 -26.09 -20.33
CA SER A 178 34.11 -24.86 -20.39
C SER A 178 34.66 -24.58 -19.00
N TYR A 179 35.99 -24.52 -18.93
CA TYR A 179 36.74 -24.09 -17.76
C TYR A 179 36.24 -22.70 -17.34
N ARG A 180 35.75 -22.57 -16.11
CA ARG A 180 35.50 -21.27 -15.48
C ARG A 180 36.61 -20.98 -14.48
N GLU A 181 37.38 -19.94 -14.75
CA GLU A 181 38.33 -19.37 -13.81
C GLU A 181 37.63 -18.93 -12.50
N PRO A 182 38.30 -19.02 -11.35
CA PRO A 182 37.70 -18.72 -10.06
C PRO A 182 37.75 -17.20 -9.80
N ILE A 183 36.62 -16.52 -10.04
CA ILE A 183 36.39 -15.20 -9.43
C ILE A 183 35.70 -15.43 -8.10
N ASP A 184 36.54 -15.54 -7.08
CA ASP A 184 36.19 -15.40 -5.67
C ASP A 184 35.68 -13.97 -5.43
N ASN A 185 34.41 -13.84 -5.05
CA ASN A 185 33.85 -12.68 -4.34
C ASN A 185 32.37 -12.91 -4.00
N ASN A 186 32.10 -13.58 -2.86
CA ASN A 186 31.09 -13.11 -1.91
C ASN A 186 31.26 -13.81 -0.53
N PRO A 187 31.46 -13.06 0.57
CA PRO A 187 31.38 -13.61 1.91
C PRO A 187 29.90 -13.78 2.28
N MET A 188 29.44 -15.02 2.44
CA MET A 188 28.39 -15.47 3.38
C MET A 188 27.90 -16.87 2.95
N ASP A 189 28.82 -17.84 2.96
CA ASP A 189 28.43 -19.26 2.96
C ASP A 189 28.05 -19.64 4.41
N LYS A 190 26.79 -19.40 4.79
CA LYS A 190 26.20 -19.98 6.00
C LYS A 190 25.40 -21.22 5.61
N ARG A 191 26.13 -22.31 5.38
CA ARG A 191 25.58 -23.66 5.27
C ARG A 191 24.75 -23.94 6.54
N LEU A 192 23.47 -24.22 6.34
CA LEU A 192 22.52 -24.56 7.39
C LEU A 192 22.92 -25.92 8.00
N ASP A 193 23.25 -25.97 9.29
CA ASP A 193 23.47 -27.22 10.02
C ASP A 193 22.16 -28.02 10.14
N PRO A 194 22.07 -29.26 9.63
CA PRO A 194 20.84 -30.08 9.73
C PRO A 194 20.43 -30.45 11.16
N LYS A 195 21.30 -30.22 12.16
CA LYS A 195 21.04 -30.50 13.58
C LYS A 195 20.33 -29.38 14.34
N LYS A 196 20.18 -28.19 13.73
CA LYS A 196 19.46 -27.07 14.33
C LYS A 196 18.25 -26.79 13.44
N GLY A 197 17.09 -27.27 13.89
CA GLY A 197 15.81 -27.06 13.21
C GLY A 197 15.45 -25.58 13.01
N PRO A 198 14.28 -25.29 12.43
CA PRO A 198 13.89 -23.95 12.00
C PRO A 198 14.03 -22.93 13.14
N ILE A 199 14.83 -21.89 12.90
CA ILE A 199 15.06 -20.83 13.87
C ILE A 199 13.74 -20.05 14.02
N SER A 200 13.04 -20.28 15.13
CA SER A 200 11.82 -19.55 15.50
C SER A 200 12.14 -18.06 15.66
N ARG A 201 11.60 -17.21 14.78
CA ARG A 201 11.59 -15.75 14.97
C ARG A 201 10.51 -15.33 15.96
N ASN A 202 10.53 -15.87 17.17
CA ASN A 202 9.79 -15.32 18.29
C ASN A 202 10.80 -15.02 19.40
N ALA A 203 11.12 -13.73 19.58
CA ALA A 203 11.39 -13.07 20.86
C ALA A 203 12.41 -11.94 20.74
N ALA A 204 11.95 -10.69 20.68
CA ALA A 204 12.50 -9.57 21.45
C ALA A 204 11.49 -8.40 21.44
N PRO A 205 11.47 -7.51 22.44
CA PRO A 205 10.23 -7.19 23.16
C PRO A 205 9.68 -5.80 22.88
N ARG A 206 8.42 -5.63 23.30
CA ARG A 206 7.75 -4.35 23.55
C ARG A 206 8.63 -3.44 24.42
N SER A 207 9.01 -2.28 23.91
CA SER A 207 8.76 -0.98 24.56
C SER A 207 9.24 0.16 23.67
N LEU A 208 8.41 1.18 23.50
CA LEU A 208 8.81 2.44 22.87
C LEU A 208 9.63 3.29 23.87
N PRO A 209 10.51 4.18 23.40
CA PRO A 209 11.28 5.08 24.26
C PRO A 209 10.36 5.98 25.09
N ARG A 210 10.75 6.23 26.35
CA ARG A 210 10.05 7.20 27.19
C ARG A 210 10.42 8.61 26.74
N LEU A 211 9.42 9.46 26.62
CA LEU A 211 9.61 10.90 26.45
C LEU A 211 9.89 11.51 27.83
N ASP A 212 11.01 12.22 27.93
CA ASP A 212 11.38 13.01 29.11
C ASP A 212 10.40 14.18 29.30
N LYS A 213 10.19 14.56 30.56
CA LYS A 213 9.23 15.61 30.99
C LYS A 213 9.74 17.02 30.70
#